data_AF-A0A645HZG8-F1
#
_entry.id   AF-A0A645HZG8-F1
#
_cell.length_a   1.000
_cell.length_b   1.000
_cell.length_c   1.000
_cell.angle_alpha   90.00
_cell.angle_beta   90.00
_cell.angle_gamma   90.00
#
_symmetry.space_group_name_H-M   'P 1'
#
loop_
_entity.id
_entity.type
_entity.pdbx_description
1 polymer ?
#
loop_
_entity_poly.entity_id
_entity_poly.type
_entity_poly.pdbx_seq_one_letter_code
_entity_poly.pdbx_strand_id
1 'polypeptide(L)'
;MAYHAIHNTLAHLGLTAAARPAAVTDTEALRLYQVVDRGHADDRFVRDWASFDRVHAGEVIGTRCGEAPVVADRDGYIVFPNPDARPGQEWFYLAKPSARV
;
A
#
# COMPACT_ATOMS: atom_id res chain seq x y z
N MET A 1 -9.82 -14.51 -7.09
CA MET A 1 -9.90 -14.02 -5.69
C MET A 1 -11.10 -13.11 -5.41
N ALA A 2 -11.31 -12.02 -6.15
CA ALA A 2 -12.43 -11.09 -5.89
C ALA A 2 -13.81 -11.75 -5.86
N TYR A 3 -14.09 -12.68 -6.79
CA TYR A 3 -15.34 -13.44 -6.83
C TYR A 3 -15.66 -14.16 -5.50
N HIS A 4 -14.67 -14.87 -4.93
CA HIS A 4 -14.84 -15.60 -3.67
C HIS A 4 -15.06 -14.64 -2.50
N ALA A 5 -14.36 -13.50 -2.47
CA ALA A 5 -14.54 -12.50 -1.42
C ALA A 5 -15.96 -11.93 -1.42
N ILE A 6 -16.50 -11.62 -2.61
CA ILE A 6 -17.89 -11.16 -2.76
C ILE A 6 -18.87 -12.22 -2.27
N HIS A 7 -18.73 -13.47 -2.71
CA HIS A 7 -19.59 -14.57 -2.26
C HIS A 7 -19.52 -14.80 -0.75
N ASN A 8 -18.33 -14.75 -0.17
CA ASN A 8 -18.13 -14.87 1.27
C ASN A 8 -18.82 -13.74 2.04
N THR A 9 -18.75 -12.50 1.55
CA THR A 9 -19.46 -11.35 2.14
C THR A 9 -20.97 -11.54 2.08
N LEU A 10 -21.52 -11.95 0.93
CA LEU A 10 -22.95 -12.21 0.79
C LEU A 10 -23.44 -13.33 1.72
N ALA A 11 -22.66 -14.40 1.86
CA ALA A 11 -22.94 -15.49 2.79
C ALA A 11 -22.84 -15.04 4.27
N HIS A 12 -21.82 -14.24 4.61
CA HIS A 12 -21.64 -13.69 5.95
C HIS A 12 -22.83 -12.84 6.41
N LEU A 13 -23.36 -12.02 5.49
CA LEU A 13 -24.51 -11.14 5.68
C LEU A 13 -25.87 -11.86 5.59
N GLY A 14 -25.90 -13.16 5.28
CA GLY A 14 -27.15 -13.92 5.14
C GLY A 14 -27.97 -13.59 3.89
N LEU A 15 -27.35 -12.99 2.88
CA LEU A 15 -27.99 -12.63 1.60
C LEU A 15 -28.04 -13.81 0.62
N THR A 16 -27.44 -14.94 0.98
CA THR A 16 -27.50 -16.20 0.23
C THR A 16 -27.68 -17.37 1.20
N ALA A 17 -28.11 -18.53 0.68
CA ALA A 17 -28.24 -19.76 1.46
C ALA A 17 -26.90 -20.47 1.73
N ALA A 18 -25.78 -19.89 1.29
CA ALA A 18 -24.46 -20.46 1.54
C ALA A 18 -24.09 -20.38 3.03
N ALA A 19 -23.26 -21.32 3.48
CA ALA A 19 -22.75 -21.29 4.85
C ALA A 19 -21.91 -20.02 5.10
N ARG A 20 -22.02 -19.47 6.31
CA ARG A 20 -21.18 -18.35 6.73
C ARG A 20 -19.70 -18.74 6.66
N PRO A 21 -18.83 -17.92 6.04
CA PRO A 21 -17.40 -18.22 5.95
C PRO A 21 -16.77 -18.24 7.35
N ALA A 22 -15.74 -19.08 7.53
CA ALA A 22 -14.93 -19.08 8.73
C ALA A 22 -14.23 -17.73 8.92
N ALA A 23 -14.08 -17.30 10.18
CA ALA A 23 -13.33 -16.09 10.49
C ALA A 23 -11.85 -16.30 10.19
N VAL A 24 -11.21 -15.31 9.57
CA VAL A 24 -9.76 -15.25 9.40
C VAL A 24 -9.17 -14.64 10.67
N THR A 25 -8.31 -15.38 11.35
CA THR A 25 -7.67 -14.95 12.61
C THR A 25 -6.21 -14.54 12.43
N ASP A 26 -5.61 -14.91 11.30
CA ASP A 26 -4.25 -14.54 10.95
C ASP A 26 -4.29 -13.26 10.10
N THR A 27 -4.15 -12.11 10.76
CA THR A 27 -4.17 -10.79 10.13
C THR A 27 -2.93 -9.99 10.54
N GLU A 28 -2.33 -9.31 9.58
CA GLU A 28 -1.27 -8.32 9.83
C GLU A 28 -1.89 -6.92 9.84
N ALA A 29 -1.61 -6.15 10.88
CA ALA A 29 -1.94 -4.72 10.92
C ALA A 29 -0.72 -3.89 10.52
N LEU A 30 -0.94 -2.93 9.62
CA LEU A 30 0.07 -1.96 9.20
C LEU A 30 -0.34 -0.56 9.66
N ARG A 31 0.64 0.24 10.08
CA ARG A 31 0.47 1.66 10.41
C ARG A 31 1.16 2.50 9.36
N LEU A 32 0.40 3.36 8.67
CA LEU A 32 0.95 4.45 7.88
C LEU A 32 1.67 5.42 8.82
N TYR A 33 2.93 5.75 8.51
CA TYR A 33 3.73 6.66 9.35
C TYR A 33 4.29 7.86 8.59
N GLN A 34 4.33 7.80 7.26
CA GLN A 34 4.81 8.88 6.42
C GLN A 34 4.01 8.91 5.13
N VAL A 35 3.67 10.12 4.69
CA VAL A 35 3.18 10.41 3.35
C VAL A 35 4.30 11.09 2.57
N VAL A 36 4.45 10.76 1.30
CA VAL A 36 5.39 11.38 0.39
C VAL A 36 4.60 12.02 -0.74
N ASP A 37 4.67 13.33 -0.86
CA ASP A 37 4.04 14.05 -1.96
C ASP A 37 4.94 14.06 -3.20
N ARG A 38 4.31 14.12 -4.38
CA ARG A 38 5.02 14.31 -5.64
C ARG A 38 5.42 15.78 -5.73
N GLY A 39 6.71 16.07 -5.77
CA GLY A 39 7.21 17.45 -5.78
C GLY A 39 7.23 18.06 -7.18
N HIS A 40 7.47 17.23 -8.20
CA HIS A 40 7.58 17.66 -9.59
C HIS A 40 6.95 16.65 -10.56
N ALA A 41 6.55 17.12 -11.75
CA ALA A 41 5.93 16.28 -12.77
C ALA A 41 6.89 15.23 -13.36
N ASP A 42 8.20 15.46 -13.19
CA ASP A 42 9.27 14.55 -13.60
C ASP A 42 9.78 13.67 -12.45
N ASP A 43 9.20 13.76 -11.25
CA ASP A 43 9.44 12.75 -10.22
C ASP A 43 8.91 11.40 -10.73
N ARG A 44 9.69 10.33 -10.60
CA ARG A 44 9.36 9.00 -11.16
C ARG A 44 9.67 7.88 -10.18
N PHE A 45 8.85 6.84 -10.16
CA PHE A 45 9.21 5.63 -9.45
C PHE A 45 10.33 4.91 -10.19
N VAL A 46 11.21 4.20 -9.46
CA VAL A 46 12.29 3.43 -10.10
C VAL A 46 11.81 2.14 -10.75
N ARG A 47 10.61 1.67 -10.34
CA ARG A 47 9.90 0.52 -10.90
C ARG A 47 8.41 0.66 -10.63
N ASP A 48 7.61 -0.23 -11.20
CA ASP A 48 6.21 -0.35 -10.82
C ASP A 48 6.11 -0.92 -9.41
N TRP A 49 5.42 -0.19 -8.53
CA TRP A 49 5.15 -0.57 -7.15
C TRP A 49 3.69 -0.98 -7.00
N ALA A 50 3.44 -2.11 -6.34
CA ALA A 50 2.12 -2.46 -5.86
C ALA A 50 1.92 -2.00 -4.40
N SER A 51 0.67 -1.77 -3.99
CA SER A 51 0.40 -1.58 -2.55
C SER A 51 0.81 -2.83 -1.78
N PHE A 52 1.47 -2.62 -0.65
CA PHE A 52 2.04 -3.65 0.23
C PHE A 52 3.30 -4.35 -0.31
N ASP A 53 3.91 -3.85 -1.39
CA ASP A 53 5.29 -4.24 -1.70
C ASP A 53 6.21 -3.89 -0.53
N ARG A 54 7.13 -4.81 -0.19
CA ARG A 54 8.14 -4.57 0.83
C ARG A 54 9.13 -3.52 0.35
N VAL A 55 9.56 -2.68 1.29
CA VAL A 55 10.70 -1.78 1.11
C VAL A 55 11.71 -2.02 2.22
N HIS A 56 12.99 -1.88 1.90
CA HIS A 56 14.09 -1.98 2.84
C HIS A 56 14.68 -0.62 3.18
N ALA A 57 15.28 -0.47 4.36
CA ALA A 57 15.98 0.75 4.74
C ALA A 57 17.03 1.13 3.67
N GLY A 58 16.95 2.35 3.14
CA GLY A 58 17.83 2.86 2.07
C GLY A 58 17.43 2.44 0.65
N GLU A 59 16.38 1.63 0.48
CA GLU A 59 15.89 1.25 -0.85
C GLU A 59 15.33 2.47 -1.58
N VAL A 60 15.76 2.66 -2.83
CA VAL A 60 15.28 3.75 -3.68
C VAL A 60 13.90 3.38 -4.20
N ILE A 61 12.91 4.20 -3.86
CA ILE A 61 11.51 4.04 -4.29
C ILE A 61 11.28 4.82 -5.59
N GLY A 62 11.87 6.01 -5.69
CA GLY A 62 11.73 6.90 -6.83
C GLY A 62 12.89 7.88 -6.93
N THR A 63 12.89 8.68 -7.99
CA THR A 63 13.82 9.77 -8.25
C THR A 63 13.05 11.08 -8.34
N ARG A 64 13.61 12.14 -7.76
CA ARG A 64 13.10 13.50 -7.92
C ARG A 64 13.53 14.09 -9.25
N CYS A 65 12.82 15.12 -9.71
CA CYS A 65 13.29 15.98 -10.80
C CYS A 65 14.63 16.62 -10.40
N GLY A 66 15.72 16.22 -11.06
CA GLY A 66 17.10 16.54 -10.64
C GLY A 66 17.86 15.35 -10.04
N GLU A 67 17.35 14.14 -10.19
CA GLU A 67 18.00 12.84 -9.90
C GLU A 67 18.24 12.51 -8.43
N ALA A 68 17.84 13.38 -7.49
CA ALA A 68 17.92 13.07 -6.07
C ALA A 68 17.03 11.85 -5.73
N PRO A 69 17.56 10.80 -5.07
CA PRO A 69 16.79 9.60 -4.77
C PRO A 69 15.78 9.85 -3.64
N VAL A 70 14.61 9.25 -3.75
CA VAL A 70 13.62 9.12 -2.69
C VAL A 70 13.75 7.72 -2.11
N VAL A 71 14.22 7.62 -0.87
CA VAL A 71 14.54 6.35 -0.22
C VAL A 71 13.61 6.04 0.94
N ALA A 72 13.39 4.76 1.21
CA ALA A 72 12.76 4.33 2.47
C ALA A 72 13.73 4.59 3.65
N ASP A 73 13.22 5.16 4.74
CA ASP A 73 14.02 5.41 5.95
C ASP A 73 14.23 4.14 6.80
N ARG A 74 13.40 3.11 6.60
CA ARG A 74 13.41 1.84 7.35
C ARG A 74 12.72 0.73 6.56
N ASP A 75 12.85 -0.49 7.05
CA ASP A 75 12.08 -1.62 6.56
C ASP A 75 10.57 -1.41 6.79
N GLY A 76 9.78 -1.74 5.77
CA GLY A 76 8.34 -1.54 5.82
C GLY A 76 7.67 -1.89 4.50
N TYR A 77 6.64 -1.12 4.17
CA TYR A 77 5.84 -1.32 2.98
C TYR A 77 5.50 0.01 2.31
N ILE A 78 5.41 0.02 0.98
CA ILE A 78 4.78 1.11 0.23
C ILE A 78 3.26 0.88 0.17
N VAL A 79 2.47 1.93 0.34
CA VAL A 79 0.99 1.86 0.31
C VAL A 79 0.43 2.94 -0.59
N PHE A 80 -0.57 2.57 -1.40
CA PHE A 80 -1.24 3.42 -2.40
C PHE A 80 -0.26 4.20 -3.30
N PRO A 81 0.71 3.53 -3.97
CA PRO A 81 1.55 4.21 -4.95
C PRO A 81 0.70 4.73 -6.11
N ASN A 82 0.83 6.02 -6.40
CA ASN A 82 0.07 6.70 -7.44
C ASN A 82 1.02 7.22 -8.53
N PRO A 83 1.31 6.42 -9.58
CA PRO A 83 2.22 6.85 -10.65
C PRO A 83 1.72 8.11 -11.40
N ASP A 84 0.41 8.36 -11.36
CA ASP A 84 -0.25 9.48 -12.02
C ASP A 84 -0.48 10.70 -11.11
N ALA A 85 0.08 10.69 -9.88
CA ALA A 85 -0.04 11.80 -8.93
C ALA A 85 0.42 13.11 -9.57
N ARG A 86 -0.32 14.20 -9.41
CA ARG A 86 0.15 15.52 -9.87
C ARG A 86 1.09 16.14 -8.83
N PRO A 87 1.95 17.10 -9.22
CA PRO A 87 2.74 17.85 -8.23
C PRO A 87 1.85 18.43 -7.12
N GLY A 88 2.27 18.25 -5.87
CA GLY A 88 1.50 18.63 -4.67
C GLY A 88 0.44 17.62 -4.24
N GLN A 89 0.27 16.49 -4.95
CA GLN A 89 -0.56 15.37 -4.51
C GLN A 89 0.28 14.30 -3.83
N GLU A 90 -0.36 13.56 -2.93
CA GLU A 90 0.20 12.38 -2.30
C GLU A 90 0.63 11.37 -3.37
N TRP A 91 1.90 10.99 -3.32
CA TRP A 91 2.50 10.08 -4.28
C TRP A 91 2.47 8.64 -3.78
N PHE A 92 2.82 8.44 -2.51
CA PHE A 92 2.69 7.15 -1.82
C PHE A 92 2.82 7.35 -0.30
N TYR A 93 2.49 6.30 0.44
CA TYR A 93 2.70 6.21 1.87
C TYR A 93 3.74 5.15 2.22
N LEU A 94 4.44 5.35 3.33
CA LEU A 94 5.21 4.30 3.98
C LEU A 94 4.48 3.80 5.21
N ALA A 95 4.46 2.48 5.33
CA ALA A 95 3.82 1.77 6.42
C ALA A 95 4.79 0.81 7.11
N LYS A 96 4.51 0.52 8.38
CA LYS A 96 5.27 -0.46 9.18
C LYS A 96 4.33 -1.39 9.93
N PRO A 97 4.79 -2.59 10.32
CA PRO A 97 4.01 -3.48 11.18
C PRO A 97 3.51 -2.76 12.45
N SER A 98 2.27 -3.07 12.83
CA SER A 98 1.60 -2.53 14.01
C SER A 98 1.20 -3.67 14.94
N ALA A 99 1.55 -3.55 16.21
CA ALA A 99 1.05 -4.45 17.26
C ALA A 99 -0.38 -4.10 17.73
N ARG A 100 -1.00 -3.07 17.14
CA ARG A 100 -2.40 -2.71 17.39
C ARG A 100 -3.25 -3.24 16.25
N VAL A 101 -4.14 -4.17 16.57
CA VAL A 101 -5.25 -4.71 15.76
C VAL A 101 -6.59 -4.29 16.37
#